data_AF-A0A1K2G223-F1
#
_entry.id   AF-A0A1K2G223-F1
#
_cell.length_a   1.000
_cell.length_b   1.000
_cell.length_c   1.000
_cell.angle_alpha   90.00
_cell.angle_beta   90.00
_cell.angle_gamma   90.00
#
_symmetry.space_group_name_H-M   'P 1'
#
loop_
_entity.id
_entity.type
_entity.pdbx_description
1 polymer ?
#
loop_
_entity_poly.entity_id
_entity_poly.type
_entity_poly.pdbx_seq_one_letter_code
_entity_poly.pdbx_strand_id
1 'polypeptide(L)'
;MADTGNADTAASALHLAGALLVQADQRYETRDLRHRYAPEVTRLLGAANRWRQATADRNDYCHLLEAVLNLEGDIHWAEDLIWGVVSEEYELECPGPDGCASLWVIIGERGFFSAAEDHALCDDIDTFPLHPADPRTLEGLGRRLHDLALADGHDEVAQALTYAFGEATCPECGRRFSVAEQIAAGSG
;
A
#
# COMPACT_ATOMS: atom_id res chain seq x y z
N MET A 1 19.32 -17.38 -2.50
CA MET A 1 19.13 -15.96 -2.88
C MET A 1 18.53 -15.15 -1.74
N ALA A 2 17.34 -15.47 -1.21
CA ALA A 2 16.77 -14.76 -0.05
C ALA A 2 17.57 -14.90 1.27
N ASP A 3 18.39 -15.94 1.42
CA ASP A 3 19.19 -16.20 2.65
C ASP A 3 20.66 -15.75 2.57
N THR A 4 21.15 -15.26 1.42
CA THR A 4 22.61 -15.03 1.20
C THR A 4 22.93 -13.85 0.25
N GLY A 5 22.04 -12.88 0.08
CA GLY A 5 22.22 -11.72 -0.80
C GLY A 5 22.42 -10.39 -0.06
N ASN A 6 22.75 -9.31 -0.80
CA ASN A 6 22.55 -7.93 -0.31
C ASN A 6 21.05 -7.64 -0.17
N ALA A 7 20.69 -6.71 0.72
CA ALA A 7 19.31 -6.36 1.07
C ALA A 7 18.43 -6.10 -0.17
N ASP A 8 18.94 -5.32 -1.14
CA ASP A 8 18.20 -4.92 -2.34
C ASP A 8 17.80 -6.14 -3.19
N THR A 9 18.72 -7.08 -3.39
CA THR A 9 18.43 -8.32 -4.15
C THR A 9 17.44 -9.20 -3.42
N ALA A 10 17.47 -9.21 -2.08
CA ALA A 10 16.50 -9.95 -1.29
C ALA A 10 15.12 -9.31 -1.35
N ALA A 11 15.03 -7.98 -1.29
CA ALA A 11 13.78 -7.22 -1.40
C ALA A 11 13.08 -7.50 -2.74
N SER A 12 13.78 -7.31 -3.86
CA SER A 12 13.19 -7.58 -5.19
C SER A 12 12.76 -9.04 -5.36
N ALA A 13 13.56 -10.00 -4.86
CA ALA A 13 13.23 -11.42 -4.98
C ALA A 13 12.01 -11.82 -4.13
N LEU A 14 11.87 -11.24 -2.94
CA LEU A 14 10.74 -11.50 -2.03
C LEU A 14 9.46 -10.83 -2.51
N HIS A 15 9.56 -9.59 -2.99
CA HIS A 15 8.44 -8.89 -3.62
C HIS A 15 7.91 -9.69 -4.82
N LEU A 16 8.79 -10.12 -5.74
CA LEU A 16 8.39 -10.97 -6.86
C LEU A 16 7.77 -12.30 -6.42
N ALA A 17 8.31 -12.94 -5.37
CA ALA A 17 7.75 -14.19 -4.85
C ALA A 17 6.34 -14.01 -4.27
N GLY A 18 6.09 -12.89 -3.58
CA GLY A 18 4.77 -12.52 -3.08
C GLY A 18 3.77 -12.29 -4.22
N ALA A 19 4.15 -11.48 -5.22
CA ALA A 19 3.31 -11.19 -6.39
C ALA A 19 2.93 -12.46 -7.17
N LEU A 20 3.89 -13.39 -7.36
CA LEU A 20 3.61 -14.68 -8.01
C LEU A 20 2.62 -15.54 -7.23
N LEU A 21 2.67 -15.50 -5.90
CA LEU A 21 1.74 -16.25 -5.06
C LEU A 21 0.31 -15.69 -5.18
N VAL A 22 0.16 -14.36 -5.16
CA VAL A 22 -1.13 -13.68 -5.37
C VAL A 22 -1.73 -14.05 -6.73
N GLN A 23 -0.94 -13.96 -7.82
CA GLN A 23 -1.40 -14.36 -9.15
C GLN A 23 -1.79 -15.85 -9.22
N ALA A 24 -1.08 -16.71 -8.49
CA ALA A 24 -1.39 -18.14 -8.42
C ALA A 24 -2.68 -18.42 -7.63
N ASP A 25 -3.00 -17.62 -6.61
CA ASP A 25 -4.25 -17.72 -5.85
C ASP A 25 -5.47 -17.24 -6.65
N GLN A 26 -5.31 -16.22 -7.49
CA GLN A 26 -6.40 -15.66 -8.30
C GLN A 26 -6.79 -16.57 -9.48
N ARG A 27 -5.82 -17.28 -10.09
CA ARG A 27 -6.04 -18.05 -11.33
C ARG A 27 -6.58 -19.46 -11.12
N TYR A 28 -6.46 -20.00 -9.93
CA TYR A 28 -6.86 -21.38 -9.65
C TYR A 28 -7.68 -21.40 -8.36
N GLU A 29 -8.51 -22.42 -8.13
CA GLU A 29 -9.18 -22.64 -6.84
C GLU A 29 -8.15 -23.11 -5.78
N THR A 30 -7.11 -22.31 -5.52
CA THR A 30 -5.79 -22.74 -5.01
C THR A 30 -5.49 -22.30 -3.59
N ARG A 31 -6.48 -22.42 -2.71
CA ARG A 31 -6.17 -22.67 -1.30
C ARG A 31 -5.21 -23.89 -1.17
N ASP A 32 -5.28 -24.84 -2.11
CA ASP A 32 -4.37 -26.00 -2.22
C ASP A 32 -2.87 -25.62 -2.43
N LEU A 33 -2.52 -24.53 -3.13
CA LEU A 33 -1.10 -24.18 -3.36
C LEU A 33 -0.42 -23.62 -2.11
N ARG A 34 -1.06 -22.67 -1.41
CA ARG A 34 -0.54 -22.15 -0.14
C ARG A 34 -0.43 -23.26 0.91
N HIS A 35 -1.41 -24.16 0.96
CA HIS A 35 -1.34 -25.33 1.84
C HIS A 35 -0.21 -26.29 1.45
N ARG A 36 -0.05 -26.57 0.15
CA ARG A 36 1.00 -27.47 -0.36
C ARG A 36 2.42 -26.94 -0.09
N TYR A 37 2.62 -25.62 -0.23
CA TYR A 37 3.91 -24.96 -0.06
C TYR A 37 4.00 -24.15 1.24
N ALA A 38 3.20 -24.51 2.25
CA ALA A 38 3.17 -23.79 3.52
C ALA A 38 4.57 -23.65 4.19
N PRO A 39 5.45 -24.66 4.16
CA PRO A 39 6.81 -24.50 4.69
C PRO A 39 7.63 -23.45 3.95
N GLU A 40 7.54 -23.40 2.62
CA GLU A 40 8.24 -22.44 1.78
C GLU A 40 7.70 -21.03 1.99
N VAL A 41 6.37 -20.86 2.02
CA VAL A 41 5.72 -19.57 2.32
C VAL A 41 6.16 -19.07 3.69
N THR A 42 6.19 -19.94 4.70
CA THR A 42 6.66 -19.59 6.06
C THR A 42 8.13 -19.13 6.03
N ARG A 43 8.99 -19.81 5.27
CA ARG A 43 10.40 -19.42 5.13
C ARG A 43 10.56 -18.06 4.45
N LEU A 44 9.81 -17.81 3.38
CA LEU A 44 9.81 -16.53 2.68
C LEU A 44 9.28 -15.40 3.56
N LEU A 45 8.20 -15.63 4.31
CA LEU A 45 7.64 -14.67 5.26
C LEU A 45 8.65 -14.33 6.36
N GLY A 46 9.35 -15.34 6.88
CA GLY A 46 10.44 -15.12 7.84
C GLY A 46 11.60 -14.32 7.24
N ALA A 47 11.94 -14.53 5.97
CA ALA A 47 12.97 -13.76 5.29
C ALA A 47 12.54 -12.31 5.04
N ALA A 48 11.31 -12.08 4.58
CA ALA A 48 10.76 -10.74 4.37
C ALA A 48 10.76 -9.91 5.65
N ASN A 49 10.31 -10.49 6.78
CA ASN A 49 10.35 -9.81 8.06
C ASN A 49 11.77 -9.43 8.52
N ARG A 50 12.76 -10.31 8.30
CA ARG A 50 14.16 -10.01 8.65
C ARG A 50 14.74 -8.89 7.79
N TRP A 51 14.52 -8.95 6.47
CA TRP A 51 15.06 -7.94 5.57
C TRP A 51 14.37 -6.59 5.73
N ARG A 52 13.07 -6.58 6.04
CA ARG A 52 12.30 -5.37 6.34
C ARG A 52 12.95 -4.57 7.48
N GLN A 53 13.35 -5.27 8.55
CA GLN A 53 14.03 -4.67 9.70
C GLN A 53 15.47 -4.20 9.41
N ALA A 54 16.08 -4.68 8.33
CA ALA A 54 17.48 -4.42 8.02
C ALA A 54 17.67 -3.37 6.91
N THR A 55 16.64 -3.10 6.11
CA THR A 55 16.73 -2.12 5.02
C THR A 55 16.51 -0.71 5.53
N ALA A 56 17.36 0.21 5.07
CA ALA A 56 17.19 1.65 5.28
C ALA A 56 16.52 2.34 4.07
N ASP A 57 16.43 1.65 2.92
CA ASP A 57 15.78 2.21 1.74
C ASP A 57 14.25 2.15 1.89
N ARG A 58 13.60 3.29 1.67
CA ARG A 58 12.15 3.48 1.81
C ARG A 58 11.36 2.58 0.88
N ASN A 59 11.77 2.47 -0.38
CA ASN A 59 11.01 1.75 -1.39
C ASN A 59 11.20 0.24 -1.23
N ASP A 60 12.41 -0.22 -0.95
CA ASP A 60 12.65 -1.63 -0.59
C ASP A 60 11.88 -2.03 0.68
N TYR A 61 11.79 -1.13 1.68
CA TYR A 61 10.97 -1.36 2.87
C TYR A 61 9.50 -1.56 2.51
N CYS A 62 8.93 -0.68 1.68
CA CYS A 62 7.56 -0.80 1.18
C CYS A 62 7.34 -2.11 0.41
N HIS A 63 8.23 -2.45 -0.53
CA HIS A 63 8.15 -3.73 -1.28
C HIS A 63 8.22 -4.96 -0.36
N LEU A 64 8.98 -4.90 0.72
CA LEU A 64 9.05 -5.96 1.74
C LEU A 64 7.79 -6.03 2.60
N LEU A 65 7.14 -4.90 2.92
CA LEU A 65 5.81 -4.89 3.54
C LEU A 65 4.77 -5.55 2.64
N GLU A 66 4.77 -5.21 1.35
CA GLU A 66 3.88 -5.84 0.38
C GLU A 66 4.13 -7.35 0.29
N ALA A 67 5.39 -7.77 0.23
CA ALA A 67 5.75 -9.18 0.24
C ALA A 67 5.22 -9.90 1.48
N VAL A 68 5.31 -9.29 2.67
CA VAL A 68 4.73 -9.83 3.91
C VAL A 68 3.21 -10.01 3.77
N LEU A 69 2.49 -8.99 3.32
CA LEU A 69 1.02 -9.06 3.15
C LEU A 69 0.61 -10.10 2.12
N ASN A 70 1.30 -10.15 0.98
CA ASN A 70 1.06 -11.12 -0.08
C ASN A 70 1.33 -12.56 0.39
N LEU A 71 2.37 -12.78 1.19
CA LEU A 71 2.70 -14.10 1.75
C LEU A 71 1.73 -14.53 2.85
N GLU A 72 1.11 -13.60 3.58
CA GLU A 72 0.01 -13.89 4.51
C GLU A 72 -1.27 -14.25 3.77
N GLY A 73 -1.60 -13.53 2.69
CA GLY A 73 -2.68 -13.86 1.76
C GLY A 73 -4.07 -13.38 2.16
N ASP A 74 -4.19 -12.61 3.23
CA ASP A 74 -5.49 -12.12 3.73
C ASP A 74 -5.91 -10.79 3.07
N ILE A 75 -5.00 -10.10 2.40
CA ILE A 75 -5.20 -8.74 1.86
C ILE A 75 -4.93 -8.75 0.35
N HIS A 76 -5.98 -8.82 -0.46
CA HIS A 76 -5.87 -8.87 -1.93
C HIS A 76 -5.52 -7.51 -2.57
N TRP A 77 -5.74 -6.41 -1.86
CA TRP A 77 -5.47 -5.03 -2.29
C TRP A 77 -4.15 -4.49 -1.73
N ALA A 78 -3.26 -5.37 -1.26
CA ALA A 78 -1.98 -5.00 -0.67
C ALA A 78 -1.04 -4.32 -1.69
N GLU A 79 -1.04 -4.81 -2.94
CA GLU A 79 -0.27 -4.23 -4.04
C GLU A 79 -0.68 -2.77 -4.26
N ASP A 80 -1.98 -2.50 -4.46
CA ASP A 80 -2.46 -1.13 -4.71
C ASP A 80 -2.21 -0.19 -3.53
N LEU A 81 -2.38 -0.67 -2.29
CA LEU A 81 -2.05 0.10 -1.09
C LEU A 81 -0.59 0.51 -1.08
N ILE A 82 0.32 -0.44 -1.27
CA ILE A 82 1.77 -0.19 -1.17
C ILE A 82 2.28 0.59 -2.37
N TRP A 83 1.78 0.31 -3.57
CA TRP A 83 2.10 1.05 -4.78
C TRP A 83 1.87 2.54 -4.57
N GLY A 84 0.71 2.96 -4.07
CA GLY A 84 0.43 4.38 -3.84
C GLY A 84 1.28 5.04 -2.75
N VAL A 85 1.79 4.27 -1.78
CA VAL A 85 2.80 4.79 -0.82
C VAL A 85 4.15 4.97 -1.51
N VAL A 86 4.54 4.05 -2.38
CA VAL A 86 5.82 4.10 -3.13
C VAL A 86 5.79 5.23 -4.17
N SER A 87 4.72 5.32 -4.96
CA SER A 87 4.52 6.35 -5.99
C SER A 87 4.09 7.70 -5.41
N GLU A 88 3.69 7.72 -4.14
CA GLU A 88 3.14 8.89 -3.43
C GLU A 88 1.82 9.41 -4.03
N GLU A 89 1.10 8.53 -4.72
CA GLU A 89 -0.09 8.87 -5.50
C GLU A 89 -1.05 7.68 -5.61
N TYR A 90 -2.33 7.92 -5.34
CA TYR A 90 -3.42 7.01 -5.70
C TYR A 90 -4.31 7.63 -6.76
N GLU A 91 -4.66 6.83 -7.76
CA GLU A 91 -5.73 7.12 -8.73
C GLU A 91 -6.98 6.34 -8.28
N LEU A 92 -8.05 7.07 -7.94
CA LEU A 92 -9.26 6.54 -7.33
C LEU A 92 -10.50 7.08 -8.04
N GLU A 93 -11.62 6.41 -7.88
CA GLU A 93 -12.91 6.93 -8.33
C GLU A 93 -13.68 7.56 -7.16
N CYS A 94 -14.45 8.62 -7.44
CA CYS A 94 -15.32 9.19 -6.42
C CYS A 94 -16.41 8.17 -6.00
N PRO A 95 -16.57 7.85 -4.70
CA PRO A 95 -17.57 6.88 -4.24
C PRO A 95 -19.02 7.38 -4.28
N GLY A 96 -19.26 8.55 -4.91
CA GLY A 96 -20.61 9.03 -5.15
C GLY A 96 -21.39 8.05 -6.04
N PRO A 97 -22.73 8.00 -5.93
CA PRO A 97 -23.56 7.11 -6.73
C PRO A 97 -23.39 7.30 -8.26
N ASP A 98 -22.94 8.48 -8.67
CA ASP A 98 -22.71 8.84 -10.08
C ASP A 98 -21.24 8.79 -10.49
N GLY A 99 -20.30 8.45 -9.59
CA GLY A 99 -18.85 8.42 -9.90
C GLY A 99 -18.38 9.72 -10.56
N CYS A 100 -18.59 10.86 -9.90
CA CYS A 100 -18.60 12.15 -10.60
C CYS A 100 -17.24 12.57 -11.20
N ALA A 101 -16.13 12.00 -10.74
CA ALA A 101 -14.79 12.24 -11.26
C ALA A 101 -13.81 11.14 -10.83
N SER A 102 -12.79 10.93 -11.66
CA SER A 102 -11.54 10.29 -11.25
C SER A 102 -10.75 11.26 -10.37
N LEU A 103 -10.05 10.72 -9.39
CA LEU A 103 -9.43 11.45 -8.30
C LEU A 103 -7.97 11.04 -8.14
N TRP A 104 -7.11 12.04 -8.01
CA TRP A 104 -5.71 11.86 -7.66
C TRP A 104 -5.53 12.23 -6.20
N VAL A 105 -5.01 11.31 -5.39
CA VAL A 105 -4.69 11.51 -3.98
C VAL A 105 -3.17 11.47 -3.83
N ILE A 106 -2.59 12.62 -3.49
CA ILE A 106 -1.14 12.83 -3.40
C ILE A 106 -0.71 12.78 -1.94
N ILE A 107 0.26 11.92 -1.62
CA ILE A 107 0.74 11.66 -0.26
C ILE A 107 2.27 11.58 -0.20
N GLY A 108 2.95 12.73 -0.32
CA GLY A 108 4.41 12.74 -0.26
C GLY A 108 5.06 14.08 -0.62
N GLU A 109 6.15 14.03 -1.39
CA GLU A 109 7.00 15.19 -1.70
C GLU A 109 6.23 16.34 -2.38
N ARG A 110 5.24 16.00 -3.20
CA ARG A 110 4.38 16.98 -3.91
C ARG A 110 3.33 17.61 -3.00
N GLY A 111 3.12 17.09 -1.80
CA GLY A 111 2.14 17.56 -0.82
C GLY A 111 1.14 16.49 -0.38
N PHE A 112 0.09 16.95 0.29
CA PHE A 112 -0.97 16.11 0.86
C PHE A 112 -2.35 16.65 0.45
N PHE A 113 -2.81 16.31 -0.74
CA PHE A 113 -4.08 16.81 -1.27
C PHE A 113 -4.76 15.82 -2.22
N SER A 114 -6.02 16.07 -2.52
CA SER A 114 -6.79 15.44 -3.59
C SER A 114 -7.10 16.42 -4.72
N ALA A 115 -7.15 15.91 -5.96
CA ALA A 115 -7.47 16.64 -7.19
C ALA A 115 -8.40 15.81 -8.10
N ALA A 116 -9.18 16.45 -8.98
CA ALA A 116 -10.12 15.80 -9.91
C ALA A 116 -9.63 15.78 -11.37
N GLU A 117 -8.50 16.43 -11.63
CA GLU A 117 -7.79 16.42 -12.91
C GLU A 117 -6.32 16.07 -12.63
N ASP A 118 -5.62 15.56 -13.64
CA ASP A 118 -4.18 15.29 -13.54
C ASP A 118 -3.43 16.61 -13.29
N HIS A 119 -3.02 16.80 -12.04
CA HIS A 119 -2.23 17.92 -11.53
C HIS A 119 -0.83 18.01 -12.13
N ALA A 120 -0.36 17.00 -12.87
CA ALA A 120 0.86 17.11 -13.66
C ALA A 120 0.64 17.88 -14.97
N LEU A 121 -0.60 18.07 -15.41
CA LEU A 121 -0.93 18.68 -16.71
C LEU A 121 -1.49 20.11 -16.62
N CYS A 122 -1.87 20.58 -15.43
CA CYS A 122 -2.44 21.92 -15.23
C CYS A 122 -2.07 22.51 -13.86
N ASP A 123 -1.64 23.78 -13.85
CA ASP A 123 -1.20 24.49 -12.63
C ASP A 123 -2.37 25.11 -11.82
N ASP A 124 -3.57 25.20 -12.42
CA ASP A 124 -4.76 25.87 -11.84
C ASP A 124 -5.86 24.85 -11.43
N ILE A 125 -5.47 23.71 -10.86
CA ILE A 125 -6.44 22.68 -10.43
C ILE A 125 -6.88 22.92 -8.99
N ASP A 126 -8.19 22.81 -8.75
CA ASP A 126 -8.76 22.84 -7.40
C ASP A 126 -8.25 21.64 -6.59
N THR A 127 -7.45 21.93 -5.57
CA THR A 127 -6.90 20.94 -4.65
C THR A 127 -7.55 21.04 -3.28
N PHE A 128 -7.79 19.90 -2.64
CA PHE A 128 -8.36 19.82 -1.31
C PHE A 128 -7.38 19.11 -0.36
N PRO A 129 -7.12 19.64 0.84
CA PRO A 129 -6.19 19.02 1.76
C PRO A 129 -6.69 17.64 2.21
N LEU A 130 -5.78 16.69 2.35
CA LEU A 130 -6.10 15.39 2.93
C LEU A 130 -6.29 15.48 4.44
N HIS A 131 -7.00 14.49 4.98
CA HIS A 131 -7.25 14.35 6.40
C HIS A 131 -6.57 13.07 6.89
N PRO A 132 -5.37 13.16 7.49
CA PRO A 132 -4.70 11.98 8.02
C PRO A 132 -5.52 11.40 9.17
N ALA A 133 -5.55 10.07 9.26
CA ALA A 133 -6.06 9.38 10.44
C ALA A 133 -5.18 9.71 11.66
N ASP A 134 -5.79 9.83 12.84
CA ASP A 134 -5.02 9.93 14.09
C ASP A 134 -4.29 8.59 14.31
N PRO A 135 -2.94 8.57 14.38
CA PRO A 135 -2.17 7.35 14.61
C PRO A 135 -2.64 6.54 15.82
N ARG A 136 -3.18 7.21 16.83
CA ARG A 136 -3.65 6.60 18.08
C ARG A 136 -4.98 5.87 17.92
N THR A 137 -5.74 6.21 16.88
CA THR A 137 -7.05 5.61 16.59
C THR A 137 -7.00 4.67 15.39
N LEU A 138 -5.82 4.47 14.77
CA LEU A 138 -5.65 3.44 13.76
C LEU A 138 -5.96 2.06 14.36
N GLU A 139 -6.66 1.25 13.59
CA GLU A 139 -7.01 -0.14 13.93
C GLU A 139 -6.61 -1.09 12.78
N GLY A 140 -6.70 -2.40 13.05
CA GLY A 140 -6.50 -3.44 12.03
C GLY A 140 -5.18 -3.32 11.26
N LEU A 141 -5.26 -3.39 9.92
CA LEU A 141 -4.11 -3.34 9.02
C LEU A 141 -3.37 -2.00 9.12
N GLY A 142 -4.08 -0.88 9.15
CA GLY A 142 -3.46 0.45 9.21
C GLY A 142 -2.61 0.63 10.46
N ARG A 143 -3.11 0.18 11.62
CA ARG A 143 -2.34 0.21 12.86
C ARG A 143 -1.08 -0.64 12.77
N ARG A 144 -1.22 -1.87 12.25
CA ARG A 144 -0.12 -2.81 12.13
C ARG A 144 0.99 -2.25 11.24
N LEU A 145 0.67 -1.74 10.06
CA LEU A 145 1.67 -1.20 9.13
C LEU A 145 2.36 0.05 9.68
N HIS A 146 1.58 0.94 10.31
CA HIS A 146 2.12 2.14 10.95
C HIS A 146 3.11 1.79 12.07
N ASP A 147 2.73 0.88 12.98
CA ASP A 147 3.60 0.45 14.09
C ASP A 147 4.86 -0.26 13.58
N LEU A 148 4.72 -1.08 12.53
CA LEU A 148 5.84 -1.73 11.86
C LEU A 148 6.83 -0.73 11.26
N ALA A 149 6.34 0.31 10.57
CA ALA A 149 7.17 1.35 9.97
C ALA A 149 7.93 2.15 11.04
N LEU A 150 7.26 2.56 12.13
CA LEU A 150 7.92 3.24 13.24
C LEU A 150 8.96 2.35 13.93
N ALA A 151 8.65 1.08 14.18
CA ALA A 151 9.56 0.15 14.84
C ALA A 151 10.84 -0.09 14.04
N ASP A 152 10.75 -0.02 12.71
CA ASP A 152 11.86 -0.24 11.80
C ASP A 152 12.57 1.07 11.38
N GLY A 153 12.14 2.23 11.89
CA GLY A 153 12.77 3.54 11.64
C GLY A 153 12.38 4.24 10.34
N HIS A 154 11.23 3.87 9.76
CA HIS A 154 10.68 4.45 8.53
C HIS A 154 9.54 5.43 8.85
N ASP A 155 9.86 6.53 9.53
CA ASP A 155 8.89 7.55 9.97
C ASP A 155 8.08 8.16 8.80
N GLU A 156 8.71 8.35 7.65
CA GLU A 156 8.05 8.88 6.44
C GLU A 156 6.99 7.91 5.92
N VAL A 157 7.27 6.60 5.93
CA VAL A 157 6.30 5.57 5.55
C VAL A 157 5.17 5.51 6.57
N ALA A 158 5.49 5.59 7.87
CA ALA A 158 4.47 5.65 8.93
C ALA A 158 3.55 6.85 8.73
N GLN A 159 4.10 8.02 8.40
CA GLN A 159 3.32 9.22 8.10
C GLN A 159 2.44 9.04 6.86
N ALA A 160 2.99 8.53 5.75
CA ALA A 160 2.24 8.27 4.52
C ALA A 160 1.04 7.33 4.77
N LEU A 161 1.23 6.30 5.61
CA LEU A 161 0.16 5.38 6.01
C LEU A 161 -0.98 6.08 6.77
N THR A 162 -0.73 7.15 7.52
CA THR A 162 -1.82 7.92 8.15
C THR A 162 -2.75 8.56 7.13
N TYR A 163 -2.24 8.92 5.95
CA TYR A 163 -3.04 9.46 4.87
C TYR A 163 -3.71 8.36 4.04
N ALA A 164 -3.00 7.25 3.76
CA ALA A 164 -3.57 6.10 3.07
C ALA A 164 -4.75 5.48 3.85
N PHE A 165 -4.68 5.48 5.18
CA PHE A 165 -5.78 5.06 6.08
C PHE A 165 -6.64 6.23 6.57
N GLY A 166 -6.43 7.43 6.02
CA GLY A 166 -7.19 8.64 6.32
C GLY A 166 -8.33 8.87 5.33
N GLU A 167 -8.69 10.13 5.15
CA GLU A 167 -9.75 10.56 4.25
C GLU A 167 -9.27 11.60 3.23
N ALA A 168 -9.87 11.55 2.05
CA ALA A 168 -9.74 12.55 1.01
C ALA A 168 -11.09 13.24 0.75
N THR A 169 -11.06 14.39 0.06
CA THR A 169 -12.27 15.11 -0.35
C THR A 169 -12.33 15.18 -1.87
N CYS A 170 -13.43 14.74 -2.47
CA CYS A 170 -13.66 14.90 -3.91
C CYS A 170 -13.83 16.41 -4.23
N PRO A 171 -12.99 17.01 -5.11
CA PRO A 171 -13.10 18.42 -5.45
C PRO A 171 -14.43 18.81 -6.10
N GLU A 172 -15.00 17.92 -6.91
CA GLU A 172 -16.24 18.17 -7.67
C GLU A 172 -17.50 18.21 -6.80
N CYS A 173 -17.65 17.23 -5.89
CA CYS A 173 -18.87 17.09 -5.08
C CYS A 173 -18.68 17.40 -3.59
N GLY A 174 -17.45 17.68 -3.14
CA GLY A 174 -17.11 17.98 -1.75
C GLY A 174 -17.26 16.81 -0.79
N ARG A 175 -17.51 15.58 -1.29
CA ARG A 175 -17.68 14.39 -0.46
C ARG A 175 -16.36 13.94 0.12
N ARG A 176 -16.34 13.72 1.44
CA ARG A 176 -15.26 13.00 2.13
C ARG A 176 -15.41 11.50 1.98
N PHE A 177 -14.30 10.80 1.84
CA PHE A 177 -14.26 9.35 1.72
C PHE A 177 -12.96 8.76 2.28
N SER A 178 -13.01 7.50 2.72
CA SER A 178 -11.82 6.77 3.14
C SER A 178 -10.99 6.36 1.92
N VAL A 179 -9.70 6.71 1.93
CA VAL A 179 -8.76 6.34 0.87
C VAL A 179 -8.60 4.83 0.81
N ALA A 180 -8.35 4.18 1.95
CA ALA A 180 -8.23 2.73 2.05
C ALA A 180 -9.47 1.96 1.58
N GLU A 181 -10.69 2.44 1.88
CA GLU A 181 -11.91 1.79 1.38
C GLU A 181 -12.04 1.90 -0.14
N GLN A 182 -11.61 3.01 -0.74
CA GLN A 182 -11.62 3.17 -2.20
C GLN A 182 -10.55 2.33 -2.90
N ILE A 183 -9.35 2.23 -2.33
CA ILE A 183 -8.32 1.30 -2.81
C ILE A 183 -8.89 -0.11 -2.82
N ALA A 184 -9.40 -0.57 -1.67
CA ALA A 184 -9.96 -1.91 -1.54
C ALA A 184 -11.16 -2.18 -2.48
N ALA A 185 -11.95 -1.16 -2.81
CA ALA A 185 -13.06 -1.28 -3.75
C ALA A 185 -12.62 -1.32 -5.23
N GLY A 186 -11.51 -0.66 -5.57
CA GLY A 186 -10.93 -0.62 -6.91
C GLY A 186 -10.05 -1.83 -7.24
N SER A 187 -9.50 -2.50 -6.24
CA SER A 187 -8.72 -3.73 -6.36
C SER A 187 -9.59 -4.95 -6.67
N GLY A 188 -10.03 -5.08 -7.93
CA GLY A 188 -10.92 -6.15 -8.41
C GLY A 188 -10.45 -6.88 -9.66
#